data_AF-A0A937XD75-F1
#
_entry.id   AF-A0A937XD75-F1
#
_cell.length_a   1.000
_cell.length_b   1.000
_cell.length_c   1.000
_cell.angle_alpha   90.00
_cell.angle_beta   90.00
_cell.angle_gamma   90.00
#
_symmetry.space_group_name_H-M   'P 1'
#
loop_
_entity.id
_entity.type
_entity.pdbx_description
1 polymer ?
#
loop_
_entity_poly.entity_id
_entity_poly.type
_entity_poly.pdbx_seq_one_letter_code
_entity_poly.pdbx_strand_id
1 'polypeptide(L)'
;MNADRRRHGSESGTPIGVDRRVSAAGIRCRTVNPGFVPRSTQKKLSAGNRLRTPSALWPLWLSILLPLAMSAVAQPFASPQDSALLALAPDSLRPAFAEALADAGQNWDELAFAVATVQPDRRAEAVWLINSMPHLDRLEMTRAVLVEHIEYSHIGMTAFKYRAPDSLFRNYILTYRISDEPVTAWRKLLYGRFARAVKKSRTPAAAARIVNLWLAGHIRPVKRGFFGPMKSPELVLSSGSGTNEEIAVLAAAILKSLGIPSRRVKVPWLGAQDSDASWLEVYSDGSWLPCYPLEPKAFGDFRWLEREHGNNVTVAVATSAFGQQLVTPSYTAGARVRIRLTAAGVPLPGFEGFAVNVFNAGAWRPMDELNTVTDSLGKFDCYLGNGNFLLIAGQRDPRGDPYVVTRELEVKPYAAVDITLDLTVPVTPAPVYSRTPDFTNLLPNIAGGISSTLPPKDRPGVVIRFDPALSVALPAFKAAQQLHEKYEKEGLFVLGIAHAPLDAARSFATKNALTFTIACEPNTRTGVLDTDDILTLYNKKGAIVFRKTRPGAGDISELNRTVAAMLK
;
A
#
# COMPACT_ATOMS: atom_id res chain seq x y z
N MET A 1 25.69 -51.97 -3.50
CA MET A 1 25.06 -53.18 -4.06
C MET A 1 24.29 -53.86 -2.94
N ASN A 2 23.11 -54.43 -3.23
CA ASN A 2 22.23 -55.19 -2.31
C ASN A 2 21.64 -54.33 -1.15
N ALA A 3 20.32 -54.19 -0.90
CA ALA A 3 19.10 -54.89 -1.35
C ALA A 3 19.01 -56.37 -0.89
N ASP A 4 17.89 -56.94 -0.44
CA ASP A 4 16.48 -56.51 -0.36
C ASP A 4 15.78 -57.30 0.79
N ARG A 5 14.49 -57.02 1.06
CA ARG A 5 13.39 -57.93 1.52
C ARG A 5 12.55 -57.44 2.71
N ARG A 6 11.63 -56.53 2.36
CA ARG A 6 10.18 -56.54 2.66
C ARG A 6 9.63 -57.66 3.58
N ARG A 7 8.64 -57.30 4.40
CA ARG A 7 7.23 -57.76 4.24
C ARG A 7 6.25 -56.83 4.96
N HIS A 8 5.03 -56.73 4.43
CA HIS A 8 3.90 -56.05 5.09
C HIS A 8 3.20 -56.99 6.07
N GLY A 9 2.55 -56.41 7.07
CA GLY A 9 1.41 -56.98 7.79
C GLY A 9 0.41 -55.86 8.07
N SER A 10 -0.86 -56.08 7.80
CA SER A 10 -1.94 -55.09 7.97
C SER A 10 -3.15 -55.77 8.57
N GLU A 11 -3.71 -55.24 9.64
CA GLU A 11 -5.16 -55.33 9.92
C GLU A 11 -5.60 -54.33 11.00
N SER A 12 -6.91 -54.25 11.23
CA SER A 12 -7.58 -53.14 11.90
C SER A 12 -8.25 -53.54 13.22
N GLY A 13 -8.34 -52.59 14.17
CA GLY A 13 -9.01 -52.80 15.45
C GLY A 13 -9.46 -51.48 16.10
N THR A 14 -10.75 -51.39 16.45
CA THR A 14 -11.40 -50.22 17.05
C THR A 14 -10.96 -49.91 18.49
N PRO A 15 -10.85 -48.63 18.89
CA PRO A 15 -10.80 -48.25 20.30
C PRO A 15 -12.20 -48.29 20.96
N ILE A 16 -12.20 -48.57 22.26
CA ILE A 16 -13.39 -48.72 23.12
C ILE A 16 -13.66 -47.39 23.87
N GLY A 17 -14.91 -47.13 24.30
CA GLY A 17 -15.29 -45.96 25.10
C GLY A 17 -15.86 -46.31 26.48
N VAL A 18 -16.45 -45.30 27.17
CA VAL A 18 -17.13 -45.37 28.50
C VAL A 18 -16.12 -45.39 29.68
N ASP A 19 -16.21 -44.60 30.79
CA ASP A 19 -17.28 -43.72 31.30
C ASP A 19 -16.82 -42.53 32.22
N ARG A 20 -17.77 -41.58 32.48
CA ARG A 20 -18.05 -40.76 33.70
C ARG A 20 -17.07 -39.78 34.41
N ARG A 21 -17.64 -38.56 34.63
CA ARG A 21 -17.63 -37.67 35.86
C ARG A 21 -16.29 -37.00 36.24
N VAL A 22 -16.22 -35.77 36.79
CA VAL A 22 -17.15 -34.64 37.10
C VAL A 22 -16.48 -33.31 36.63
N SER A 23 -16.88 -32.04 36.86
CA SER A 23 -17.84 -31.33 37.75
C SER A 23 -18.47 -30.11 37.01
N ALA A 24 -18.76 -28.97 37.66
CA ALA A 24 -19.31 -27.76 37.01
C ALA A 24 -19.06 -26.42 37.75
N ALA A 25 -18.75 -25.36 36.96
CA ALA A 25 -19.01 -23.93 37.18
C ALA A 25 -19.07 -23.27 35.78
N GLY A 26 -20.07 -22.44 35.42
CA GLY A 26 -20.10 -21.00 35.68
C GLY A 26 -19.16 -20.24 34.72
N ILE A 27 -19.57 -19.32 33.83
CA ILE A 27 -20.83 -18.58 33.59
C ILE A 27 -21.02 -18.39 32.06
N ARG A 28 -22.27 -18.31 31.54
CA ARG A 28 -22.54 -18.01 30.12
C ARG A 28 -22.83 -16.53 29.88
N CYS A 29 -22.18 -15.92 28.88
CA CYS A 29 -22.54 -14.59 28.38
C CYS A 29 -23.70 -14.68 27.37
N ARG A 30 -24.56 -13.65 27.29
CA ARG A 30 -25.70 -13.59 26.36
C ARG A 30 -25.33 -12.83 25.09
N THR A 31 -25.49 -13.47 23.93
CA THR A 31 -25.73 -12.75 22.68
C THR A 31 -27.17 -12.24 22.64
N VAL A 32 -27.38 -11.03 22.12
CA VAL A 32 -28.72 -10.44 21.94
C VAL A 32 -28.98 -10.32 20.44
N ASN A 33 -30.13 -10.83 20.00
CA ASN A 33 -30.60 -10.76 18.62
C ASN A 33 -31.90 -9.93 18.62
N PRO A 34 -32.05 -8.88 17.80
CA PRO A 34 -33.20 -7.96 17.90
C PRO A 34 -34.51 -8.62 17.44
N GLY A 35 -35.52 -8.61 18.30
CA GLY A 35 -36.80 -9.27 18.07
C GLY A 35 -37.86 -8.38 17.38
N PHE A 36 -38.63 -9.00 16.47
CA PHE A 36 -39.90 -8.47 15.98
C PHE A 36 -40.92 -8.25 17.11
N VAL A 37 -41.76 -7.21 17.01
CA VAL A 37 -42.96 -7.02 17.86
C VAL A 37 -44.14 -6.57 16.97
N PRO A 38 -45.39 -7.06 17.16
CA PRO A 38 -46.45 -6.98 16.13
C PRO A 38 -47.46 -5.83 16.32
N ARG A 39 -48.29 -5.61 15.29
CA ARG A 39 -49.39 -4.61 15.28
C ARG A 39 -50.63 -5.07 16.08
N SER A 40 -51.04 -4.26 17.06
CA SER A 40 -52.44 -4.09 17.51
C SER A 40 -52.51 -2.81 18.37
N THR A 41 -53.60 -2.06 18.54
CA THR A 41 -54.98 -2.13 18.01
C THR A 41 -55.48 -0.70 17.76
N GLN A 42 -56.30 -0.43 16.73
CA GLN A 42 -57.00 0.85 16.59
C GLN A 42 -58.22 0.93 17.54
N LYS A 43 -58.47 2.10 18.14
CA LYS A 43 -59.82 2.50 18.58
C LYS A 43 -60.05 4.01 18.37
N LYS A 44 -61.31 4.35 18.10
CA LYS A 44 -61.77 5.67 17.65
C LYS A 44 -61.74 6.73 18.76
N LEU A 45 -61.53 7.98 18.37
CA LEU A 45 -62.29 9.14 18.86
C LEU A 45 -62.42 10.17 17.72
N SER A 46 -63.47 10.98 17.72
CA SER A 46 -63.94 11.65 16.49
C SER A 46 -64.57 13.03 16.70
N ALA A 47 -64.15 13.98 15.87
CA ALA A 47 -64.86 15.18 15.39
C ALA A 47 -65.35 16.26 16.38
N GLY A 48 -64.93 17.51 16.11
CA GLY A 48 -65.39 18.74 16.77
C GLY A 48 -64.21 19.71 17.02
N ASN A 49 -64.26 21.00 16.68
CA ASN A 49 -65.29 21.74 15.95
C ASN A 49 -64.69 22.98 15.22
N ARG A 50 -65.28 23.33 14.06
CA ARG A 50 -65.26 24.58 13.25
C ARG A 50 -64.20 25.70 13.48
N LEU A 51 -63.55 26.05 12.35
CA LEU A 51 -63.38 27.40 11.76
C LEU A 51 -62.80 28.57 12.61
N ARG A 52 -61.64 29.10 12.19
CA ARG A 52 -61.46 30.46 11.61
C ARG A 52 -60.00 30.79 11.24
N THR A 53 -59.81 31.48 10.11
CA THR A 53 -58.70 32.42 9.84
C THR A 53 -59.06 33.79 10.50
N PRO A 54 -58.12 34.73 10.80
CA PRO A 54 -56.96 35.08 9.96
C PRO A 54 -55.66 35.53 10.72
N SER A 55 -54.78 36.20 9.95
CA SER A 55 -53.75 37.19 10.35
C SER A 55 -52.55 36.78 11.22
N ALA A 56 -51.40 36.71 10.55
CA ALA A 56 -50.14 37.41 10.90
C ALA A 56 -49.63 37.34 12.36
N LEU A 57 -48.88 36.27 12.68
CA LEU A 57 -47.73 36.36 13.59
C LEU A 57 -46.52 35.65 12.97
N TRP A 58 -45.47 36.43 12.69
CA TRP A 58 -44.18 35.96 12.19
C TRP A 58 -43.35 35.45 13.39
N PRO A 59 -42.99 34.16 13.48
CA PRO A 59 -42.41 33.62 14.71
C PRO A 59 -40.87 33.76 14.70
N LEU A 60 -40.28 34.28 15.78
CA LEU A 60 -38.90 34.81 15.87
C LEU A 60 -37.75 33.77 15.77
N TRP A 61 -37.99 32.54 15.30
CA TRP A 61 -37.01 31.45 15.32
C TRP A 61 -35.83 31.66 14.35
N LEU A 62 -36.03 32.42 13.28
CA LEU A 62 -34.97 32.81 12.33
C LEU A 62 -33.87 33.68 12.97
N SER A 63 -34.18 34.41 14.04
CA SER A 63 -33.23 35.30 14.72
C SER A 63 -32.17 34.58 15.55
N ILE A 64 -32.40 33.30 15.91
CA ILE A 64 -31.52 32.51 16.80
C ILE A 64 -30.54 31.64 16.00
N LEU A 65 -30.85 31.31 14.74
CA LEU A 65 -29.97 30.50 13.88
C LEU A 65 -28.92 31.34 13.13
N LEU A 66 -29.15 32.64 12.92
CA LEU A 66 -28.23 33.51 12.20
C LEU A 66 -26.86 33.75 12.90
N PRO A 67 -26.77 33.91 14.24
CA PRO A 67 -25.48 34.09 14.92
C PRO A 67 -24.55 32.89 14.77
N LEU A 68 -25.09 31.66 14.88
CA LEU A 68 -24.32 30.42 14.73
C LEU A 68 -23.82 30.20 13.29
N ALA A 69 -24.53 30.71 12.28
CA ALA A 69 -24.07 30.67 10.89
C ALA A 69 -22.92 31.65 10.59
N MET A 70 -22.73 32.69 11.40
CA MET A 70 -21.75 33.76 11.16
C MET A 70 -20.43 33.58 11.92
N SER A 71 -20.36 32.72 12.94
CA SER A 71 -19.11 32.33 13.60
C SER A 71 -18.35 31.20 12.92
N ALA A 72 -18.95 30.57 11.89
CA ALA A 72 -18.33 29.51 11.08
C ALA A 72 -17.90 30.01 9.69
N VAL A 73 -17.51 31.30 9.58
CA VAL A 73 -16.60 31.71 8.50
C VAL A 73 -15.28 30.98 8.76
N ALA A 74 -15.07 29.86 8.04
CA ALA A 74 -13.77 29.19 8.03
C ALA A 74 -12.73 30.24 7.66
N GLN A 75 -11.79 30.51 8.58
CA GLN A 75 -10.75 31.50 8.29
C GLN A 75 -10.01 31.03 7.02
N PRO A 76 -9.70 31.95 6.09
CA PRO A 76 -8.96 31.59 4.89
C PRO A 76 -7.68 30.89 5.33
N PHE A 77 -7.47 29.66 4.89
CA PHE A 77 -6.35 28.82 5.33
C PHE A 77 -5.07 29.64 5.22
N ALA A 78 -4.43 29.91 6.36
CA ALA A 78 -3.21 30.68 6.42
C ALA A 78 -2.17 29.95 5.56
N SER A 79 -1.83 30.57 4.43
CA SER A 79 -1.00 29.97 3.40
C SER A 79 0.41 29.73 3.94
N PRO A 80 0.96 28.51 3.82
CA PRO A 80 2.35 28.25 4.20
C PRO A 80 3.35 29.16 3.48
N GLN A 81 3.00 29.62 2.27
CA GLN A 81 3.85 30.45 1.40
C GLN A 81 4.01 31.89 1.91
N ASP A 82 3.02 32.40 2.63
CA ASP A 82 3.01 33.78 3.18
C ASP A 82 3.53 33.85 4.62
N SER A 83 3.97 32.72 5.18
CA SER A 83 4.43 32.63 6.56
C SER A 83 5.86 33.14 6.74
N ALA A 84 6.05 34.08 7.66
CA ALA A 84 7.38 34.51 8.11
C ALA A 84 8.26 33.37 8.65
N LEU A 85 7.67 32.21 8.98
CA LEU A 85 8.38 31.01 9.40
C LEU A 85 9.21 30.38 8.25
N LEU A 86 8.86 30.61 6.98
CA LEU A 86 9.70 30.18 5.84
C LEU A 86 11.08 30.87 5.82
N ALA A 87 11.18 32.09 6.36
CA ALA A 87 12.46 32.80 6.47
C ALA A 87 13.42 32.13 7.47
N LEU A 88 12.93 31.23 8.34
CA LEU A 88 13.76 30.45 9.26
C LEU A 88 14.50 29.29 8.58
N ALA A 89 14.08 28.90 7.37
CA ALA A 89 14.76 27.88 6.58
C ALA A 89 15.97 28.46 5.82
N PRO A 90 17.09 27.73 5.70
CA PRO A 90 18.19 28.10 4.82
C PRO A 90 17.73 28.22 3.36
N ASP A 91 18.32 29.15 2.59
CA ASP A 91 17.89 29.44 1.21
C ASP A 91 17.85 28.20 0.31
N SER A 92 18.84 27.31 0.45
CA SER A 92 18.95 26.06 -0.30
C SER A 92 17.92 24.97 0.06
N LEU A 93 17.23 25.12 1.19
CA LEU A 93 16.19 24.18 1.65
C LEU A 93 14.78 24.79 1.60
N ARG A 94 14.65 26.12 1.50
CA ARG A 94 13.37 26.84 1.59
C ARG A 94 12.32 26.44 0.53
N PRO A 95 12.66 26.17 -0.75
CA PRO A 95 11.66 25.75 -1.74
C PRO A 95 10.99 24.42 -1.35
N ALA A 96 11.81 23.38 -1.10
CA ALA A 96 11.32 22.07 -0.65
C ALA A 96 10.66 22.13 0.73
N PHE A 97 10.96 23.13 1.56
CA PHE A 97 10.27 23.37 2.82
C PHE A 97 8.87 23.96 2.61
N ALA A 98 8.71 24.92 1.70
CA ALA A 98 7.40 25.44 1.32
C ALA A 98 6.51 24.35 0.69
N GLU A 99 7.10 23.46 -0.12
CA GLU A 99 6.42 22.27 -0.66
C GLU A 99 6.03 21.29 0.46
N ALA A 100 6.94 20.97 1.39
CA ALA A 100 6.66 20.07 2.52
C ALA A 100 5.59 20.63 3.48
N LEU A 101 5.55 21.95 3.70
CA LEU A 101 4.50 22.60 4.49
C LEU A 101 3.15 22.63 3.75
N ALA A 102 3.14 22.74 2.41
CA ALA A 102 1.90 22.62 1.63
C ALA A 102 1.37 21.17 1.64
N ASP A 103 2.25 20.18 1.55
CA ASP A 103 1.95 18.74 1.64
C ASP A 103 1.41 18.34 3.02
N ALA A 104 1.84 19.02 4.09
CA ALA A 104 1.35 18.83 5.47
C ALA A 104 -0.13 19.25 5.67
N GLY A 105 -0.76 19.88 4.68
CA GLY A 105 -2.19 20.23 4.72
C GLY A 105 -2.52 21.15 5.90
N GLN A 106 -3.30 20.66 6.87
CA GLN A 106 -3.69 21.44 8.06
C GLN A 106 -2.63 21.41 9.18
N ASN A 107 -1.65 20.51 9.12
CA ASN A 107 -0.61 20.33 10.16
C ASN A 107 0.66 21.17 9.87
N TRP A 108 0.61 22.08 8.89
CA TRP A 108 1.77 22.86 8.46
C TRP A 108 2.34 23.76 9.57
N ASP A 109 1.49 24.26 10.47
CA ASP A 109 1.87 25.20 11.51
C ASP A 109 2.64 24.49 12.64
N GLU A 110 2.24 23.29 13.06
CA GLU A 110 3.00 22.44 13.98
C GLU A 110 4.44 22.20 13.49
N LEU A 111 4.61 21.90 12.20
CA LEU A 111 5.92 21.73 11.57
C LEU A 111 6.72 23.04 11.52
N ALA A 112 6.09 24.14 11.10
CA ALA A 112 6.75 25.44 10.97
C ALA A 112 7.14 26.04 12.33
N PHE A 113 6.28 25.91 13.34
CA PHE A 113 6.58 26.33 14.71
C PHE A 113 7.59 25.40 15.40
N ALA A 114 7.77 24.16 14.99
CA ALA A 114 8.87 23.32 15.46
C ALA A 114 10.23 23.94 15.06
N VAL A 115 10.38 24.40 13.82
CA VAL A 115 11.59 25.11 13.33
C VAL A 115 11.81 26.43 14.10
N ALA A 116 10.75 27.13 14.49
CA ALA A 116 10.86 28.31 15.34
C ALA A 116 11.32 27.98 16.77
N THR A 117 10.87 26.84 17.32
CA THR A 117 11.07 26.41 18.72
C THR A 117 12.46 25.81 18.98
N VAL A 118 13.06 25.11 18.01
CA VAL A 118 14.41 24.55 18.17
C VAL A 118 15.49 25.63 18.20
N GLN A 119 16.65 25.27 18.77
CA GLN A 119 17.80 26.17 18.87
C GLN A 119 18.28 26.61 17.45
N PRO A 120 18.73 27.87 17.26
CA PRO A 120 19.02 28.40 15.92
C PRO A 120 20.04 27.59 15.10
N ASP A 121 20.99 26.94 15.77
CA ASP A 121 22.00 26.04 15.21
C ASP A 121 21.44 24.74 14.62
N ARG A 122 20.14 24.45 14.83
CA ARG A 122 19.48 23.17 14.48
C ARG A 122 18.32 23.34 13.51
N ARG A 123 18.08 24.57 13.06
CA ARG A 123 16.99 24.88 12.11
C ARG A 123 17.22 24.24 10.74
N ALA A 124 18.47 24.10 10.31
CA ALA A 124 18.82 23.39 9.09
C ALA A 124 18.47 21.89 9.18
N GLU A 125 18.73 21.25 10.33
CA GLU A 125 18.41 19.86 10.62
C GLU A 125 16.89 19.65 10.74
N ALA A 126 16.19 20.57 11.40
CA ALA A 126 14.73 20.57 11.52
C ALA A 126 14.05 20.64 10.15
N VAL A 127 14.45 21.61 9.31
CA VAL A 127 13.95 21.76 7.95
C VAL A 127 14.34 20.58 7.07
N TRP A 128 15.58 20.10 7.13
CA TRP A 128 15.99 18.90 6.38
C TRP A 128 15.16 17.66 6.74
N LEU A 129 14.83 17.50 8.02
CA LEU A 129 14.00 16.41 8.53
C LEU A 129 12.54 16.52 8.03
N ILE A 130 11.96 17.72 8.01
CA ILE A 130 10.61 17.98 7.46
C ILE A 130 10.56 17.77 5.95
N ASN A 131 11.59 18.23 5.22
CA ASN A 131 11.69 18.05 3.77
C ASN A 131 11.81 16.55 3.42
N SER A 132 12.50 15.76 4.25
CA SER A 132 12.69 14.31 4.07
C SER A 132 11.58 13.44 4.68
N MET A 133 10.60 14.05 5.35
CA MET A 133 9.50 13.39 6.07
C MET A 133 8.51 12.72 5.09
N PRO A 134 8.02 11.49 5.35
CA PRO A 134 6.94 10.89 4.58
C PRO A 134 5.65 11.71 4.64
N HIS A 135 4.81 11.63 3.62
CA HIS A 135 3.54 12.37 3.53
C HIS A 135 2.65 12.20 4.77
N LEU A 136 2.39 10.96 5.20
CA LEU A 136 1.58 10.68 6.39
C LEU A 136 2.19 11.29 7.66
N ASP A 137 3.50 11.20 7.83
CA ASP A 137 4.21 11.82 8.95
C ASP A 137 4.04 13.36 8.92
N ARG A 138 4.03 14.01 7.75
CA ARG A 138 3.79 15.47 7.66
C ARG A 138 2.37 15.84 8.09
N LEU A 139 1.38 14.97 7.86
CA LEU A 139 -0.02 15.18 8.28
C LEU A 139 -0.25 15.00 9.79
N GLU A 140 0.54 14.15 10.47
CA GLU A 140 0.30 13.72 11.87
C GLU A 140 1.38 14.18 12.88
N MET A 141 2.56 14.60 12.44
CA MET A 141 3.67 14.95 13.32
C MET A 141 3.39 16.22 14.13
N THR A 142 3.30 16.07 15.45
CA THR A 142 3.20 17.20 16.38
C THR A 142 4.55 17.89 16.62
N ARG A 143 4.49 19.19 16.84
CA ARG A 143 5.59 20.09 17.23
C ARG A 143 6.38 19.55 18.41
N ALA A 144 5.68 19.00 19.41
CA ALA A 144 6.30 18.48 20.63
C ALA A 144 7.18 17.24 20.38
N VAL A 145 6.70 16.29 19.57
CA VAL A 145 7.45 15.09 19.20
C VAL A 145 8.64 15.45 18.31
N LEU A 146 8.42 16.32 17.32
CA LEU A 146 9.46 16.77 16.38
C LEU A 146 10.59 17.51 17.11
N VAL A 147 10.26 18.48 17.97
CA VAL A 147 11.23 19.22 18.79
C VAL A 147 12.00 18.29 19.72
N GLU A 148 11.36 17.28 20.34
CA GLU A 148 12.11 16.33 21.18
C GLU A 148 13.12 15.53 20.37
N HIS A 149 12.75 14.99 19.20
CA HIS A 149 13.70 14.23 18.39
C HIS A 149 14.87 15.09 17.91
N ILE A 150 14.64 16.35 17.55
CA ILE A 150 15.70 17.27 17.17
C ILE A 150 16.61 17.55 18.38
N GLU A 151 16.06 18.08 19.47
CA GLU A 151 16.86 18.44 20.66
C GLU A 151 17.63 17.24 21.23
N TYR A 152 16.99 16.09 21.42
CA TYR A 152 17.66 14.91 21.99
C TYR A 152 18.57 14.18 21.00
N SER A 153 18.48 14.44 19.68
CA SER A 153 19.49 13.91 18.75
C SER A 153 20.83 14.62 18.94
N HIS A 154 20.82 15.95 19.13
CA HIS A 154 22.02 16.74 19.44
C HIS A 154 22.53 16.45 20.86
N ILE A 155 21.66 16.35 21.88
CA ILE A 155 22.06 15.96 23.24
C ILE A 155 22.63 14.54 23.27
N GLY A 156 22.08 13.62 22.47
CA GLY A 156 22.57 12.25 22.32
C GLY A 156 24.06 12.15 21.96
N MET A 157 24.55 13.06 21.11
CA MET A 157 25.96 13.17 20.69
C MET A 157 26.94 13.48 21.85
N THR A 158 26.43 13.77 23.06
CA THR A 158 27.23 14.00 24.28
C THR A 158 27.23 12.82 25.26
N ALA A 159 26.52 11.72 24.95
CA ALA A 159 26.34 10.60 25.88
C ALA A 159 27.65 9.87 26.23
N PHE A 160 28.64 9.87 25.33
CA PHE A 160 29.96 9.25 25.49
C PHE A 160 31.01 9.99 24.65
N LYS A 161 32.26 9.50 24.60
CA LYS A 161 33.40 10.25 24.05
C LYS A 161 33.46 10.40 22.52
N TYR A 162 32.63 9.69 21.77
CA TYR A 162 32.65 9.71 20.30
C TYR A 162 31.53 10.60 19.76
N ARG A 163 31.87 11.48 18.81
CA ARG A 163 30.92 12.26 18.01
C ARG A 163 30.88 11.67 16.60
N ALA A 164 29.70 11.27 16.13
CA ALA A 164 29.55 10.77 14.77
C ALA A 164 29.74 11.89 13.72
N PRO A 165 30.26 11.59 12.51
CA PRO A 165 30.29 12.53 11.39
C PRO A 165 28.91 12.99 10.96
N ASP A 166 28.80 14.25 10.50
CA ASP A 166 27.52 14.88 10.14
C ASP A 166 26.80 14.16 8.98
N SER A 167 27.56 13.50 8.08
CA SER A 167 27.05 12.64 7.00
C SER A 167 26.29 11.40 7.49
N LEU A 168 26.62 10.91 8.69
CA LEU A 168 25.88 9.85 9.38
C LEU A 168 24.82 10.41 10.31
N PHE A 169 25.04 11.61 10.88
CA PHE A 169 24.11 12.24 11.81
C PHE A 169 22.72 12.33 11.22
N ARG A 170 22.52 13.03 10.09
CA ARG A 170 21.18 13.27 9.53
C ARG A 170 20.42 11.97 9.24
N ASN A 171 21.04 11.04 8.51
CA ASN A 171 20.38 9.81 8.05
C ASN A 171 20.16 8.76 9.16
N TYR A 172 21.10 8.61 10.09
CA TYR A 172 21.14 7.49 11.03
C TYR A 172 20.94 7.88 12.50
N ILE A 173 21.06 9.16 12.88
CA ILE A 173 20.81 9.65 14.25
C ILE A 173 19.61 10.59 14.27
N LEU A 174 19.63 11.64 13.44
CA LEU A 174 18.55 12.53 13.01
C LEU A 174 17.18 11.86 13.01
N THR A 175 17.01 10.93 12.07
CA THR A 175 15.73 10.29 11.77
C THR A 175 15.10 9.56 12.98
N TYR A 176 13.80 9.77 13.18
CA TYR A 176 12.99 9.21 14.28
C TYR A 176 12.23 7.94 13.89
N ARG A 177 11.92 7.76 12.61
CA ARG A 177 11.28 6.57 12.03
C ARG A 177 12.33 5.47 11.83
N ILE A 178 11.98 4.21 12.07
CA ILE A 178 12.91 3.05 12.06
C ILE A 178 12.29 1.86 11.31
N SER A 179 11.00 1.63 11.52
CA SER A 179 10.10 0.76 10.76
C SER A 179 8.68 1.35 10.84
N ASP A 180 7.66 0.51 10.73
CA ASP A 180 6.24 0.87 10.77
C ASP A 180 5.70 1.13 12.20
N GLU A 181 6.55 1.45 13.18
CA GLU A 181 6.12 1.79 14.54
C GLU A 181 5.40 3.15 14.62
N PRO A 182 4.44 3.33 15.56
CA PRO A 182 3.86 4.65 15.85
C PRO A 182 4.93 5.68 16.23
N VAL A 183 4.80 6.90 15.70
CA VAL A 183 5.75 8.01 15.95
C VAL A 183 5.46 8.64 17.31
N THR A 184 6.42 8.56 18.23
CA THR A 184 6.26 9.00 19.63
C THR A 184 7.53 9.65 20.17
N ALA A 185 7.40 10.46 21.23
CA ALA A 185 8.51 11.12 21.92
C ALA A 185 9.34 10.12 22.77
N TRP A 186 10.07 9.23 22.12
CA TRP A 186 10.88 8.19 22.79
C TRP A 186 12.29 8.65 23.19
N ARG A 187 12.85 9.68 22.55
CA ARG A 187 14.30 9.95 22.59
C ARG A 187 14.78 10.46 23.94
N LYS A 188 13.99 11.28 24.63
CA LYS A 188 14.27 11.78 25.98
C LYS A 188 14.27 10.67 27.02
N LEU A 189 13.26 9.79 26.96
CA LEU A 189 13.12 8.65 27.86
C LEU A 189 14.31 7.68 27.73
N LEU A 190 14.68 7.33 26.50
CA LEU A 190 15.77 6.40 26.22
C LEU A 190 17.15 7.02 26.55
N TYR A 191 17.40 8.29 26.21
CA TYR A 191 18.62 8.98 26.64
C TYR A 191 18.75 8.98 28.17
N GLY A 192 17.69 9.39 28.88
CA GLY A 192 17.69 9.45 30.35
C GLY A 192 17.95 8.11 31.02
N ARG A 193 17.48 7.00 30.42
CA ARG A 193 17.69 5.64 30.93
C ARG A 193 19.09 5.09 30.64
N PHE A 194 19.63 5.32 29.44
CA PHE A 194 20.82 4.61 28.96
C PHE A 194 22.13 5.42 28.93
N ALA A 195 22.09 6.76 28.87
CA ALA A 195 23.31 7.58 28.71
C ALA A 195 24.34 7.37 29.83
N ARG A 196 23.88 7.19 31.08
CA ARG A 196 24.77 6.93 32.22
C ARG A 196 25.52 5.60 32.11
N ALA A 197 24.93 4.58 31.46
CA ALA A 197 25.56 3.27 31.30
C ALA A 197 26.70 3.30 30.27
N VAL A 198 26.53 4.03 29.17
CA VAL A 198 27.53 4.11 28.09
C VAL A 198 28.59 5.19 28.27
N LYS A 199 28.46 6.07 29.28
CA LYS A 199 29.36 7.23 29.51
C LYS A 199 30.86 6.90 29.59
N LYS A 200 31.24 5.66 29.93
CA LYS A 200 32.65 5.19 29.97
C LYS A 200 33.14 4.53 28.67
N SER A 201 32.26 4.29 27.69
CA SER A 201 32.61 3.66 26.42
C SER A 201 33.54 4.54 25.58
N ARG A 202 34.51 3.90 24.92
CA ARG A 202 35.48 4.56 24.04
C ARG A 202 35.04 4.60 22.57
N THR A 203 34.27 3.61 22.10
CA THR A 203 33.79 3.48 20.72
C THR A 203 32.28 3.21 20.68
N PRO A 204 31.59 3.52 19.56
CA PRO A 204 30.18 3.17 19.35
C PRO A 204 29.90 1.67 19.56
N ALA A 205 30.76 0.79 19.05
CA ALA A 205 30.63 -0.65 19.25
C ALA A 205 30.66 -1.06 20.74
N ALA A 206 31.51 -0.44 21.55
CA ALA A 206 31.55 -0.72 22.99
C ALA A 206 30.27 -0.28 23.71
N ALA A 207 29.71 0.88 23.34
CA ALA A 207 28.42 1.35 23.85
C ALA A 207 27.26 0.45 23.40
N ALA A 208 27.24 0.03 22.13
CA ALA A 208 26.20 -0.84 21.59
C ALA A 208 26.23 -2.27 22.18
N ARG A 209 27.41 -2.81 22.53
CA ARG A 209 27.51 -4.09 23.25
C ARG A 209 26.88 -4.02 24.65
N ILE A 210 26.99 -2.89 25.37
CA ILE A 210 26.31 -2.68 26.67
C ILE A 210 24.79 -2.67 26.48
N VAL A 211 24.30 -1.97 25.46
CA VAL A 211 22.86 -1.91 25.14
C VAL A 211 22.32 -3.29 24.73
N ASN A 212 23.04 -4.03 23.87
CA ASN A 212 22.64 -5.38 23.44
C ASN A 212 22.59 -6.36 24.63
N LEU A 213 23.65 -6.40 25.46
CA LEU A 213 23.66 -7.22 26.68
C LEU A 213 22.52 -6.87 27.65
N TRP A 214 22.12 -5.59 27.73
CA TRP A 214 20.96 -5.19 28.51
C TRP A 214 19.65 -5.74 27.90
N LEU A 215 19.44 -5.56 26.59
CA LEU A 215 18.23 -5.99 25.88
C LEU A 215 17.99 -7.49 26.02
N ALA A 216 18.99 -8.32 25.73
CA ALA A 216 18.91 -9.78 25.86
C ALA A 216 18.59 -10.27 27.28
N GLY A 217 18.91 -9.46 28.31
CA GLY A 217 18.59 -9.76 29.72
C GLY A 217 17.23 -9.24 30.20
N HIS A 218 16.56 -8.36 29.46
CA HIS A 218 15.38 -7.62 29.95
C HIS A 218 14.15 -7.66 29.02
N ILE A 219 14.32 -7.96 27.73
CA ILE A 219 13.23 -7.95 26.73
C ILE A 219 13.00 -9.37 26.21
N ARG A 220 11.74 -9.83 26.19
CA ARG A 220 11.35 -11.17 25.75
C ARG A 220 10.77 -11.16 24.33
N PRO A 221 11.22 -12.06 23.42
CA PRO A 221 10.59 -12.22 22.11
C PRO A 221 9.17 -12.78 22.25
N VAL A 222 8.22 -12.23 21.50
CA VAL A 222 6.83 -12.68 21.38
C VAL A 222 6.34 -12.56 19.93
N LYS A 223 5.42 -13.43 19.50
CA LYS A 223 4.77 -13.29 18.18
C LYS A 223 3.67 -12.21 18.24
N ARG A 224 3.51 -11.43 17.15
CA ARG A 224 2.43 -10.44 17.00
C ARG A 224 1.08 -11.15 16.90
N GLY A 225 0.07 -10.68 17.63
CA GLY A 225 -1.30 -11.17 17.50
C GLY A 225 -1.98 -10.61 16.26
N PHE A 226 -2.99 -11.32 15.73
CA PHE A 226 -3.64 -11.02 14.43
C PHE A 226 -4.15 -9.57 14.27
N PHE A 227 -4.54 -8.91 15.36
CA PHE A 227 -5.00 -7.51 15.38
C PHE A 227 -4.09 -6.56 16.17
N GLY A 228 -2.85 -6.98 16.50
CA GLY A 228 -1.92 -6.16 17.26
C GLY A 228 -1.16 -5.18 16.36
N PRO A 229 -1.28 -3.86 16.55
CA PRO A 229 -0.40 -2.90 15.87
C PRO A 229 1.04 -3.06 16.36
N MET A 230 1.99 -2.54 15.58
CA MET A 230 3.40 -2.48 16.00
C MET A 230 3.56 -1.59 17.24
N LYS A 231 4.37 -2.02 18.21
CA LYS A 231 4.69 -1.22 19.40
C LYS A 231 5.75 -0.17 19.10
N SER A 232 5.57 1.03 19.62
CA SER A 232 6.61 2.06 19.72
C SER A 232 7.71 1.65 20.73
N PRO A 233 8.93 2.23 20.67
CA PRO A 233 10.06 1.82 21.52
C PRO A 233 9.75 1.81 23.02
N GLU A 234 9.08 2.84 23.53
CA GLU A 234 8.71 2.96 24.93
C GLU A 234 7.66 1.93 25.37
N LEU A 235 6.80 1.46 24.47
CA LEU A 235 5.85 0.36 24.74
C LEU A 235 6.57 -1.00 24.79
N VAL A 236 7.57 -1.24 23.94
CA VAL A 236 8.44 -2.43 24.05
C VAL A 236 9.25 -2.40 25.35
N LEU A 237 9.81 -1.23 25.71
CA LEU A 237 10.61 -1.05 26.92
C LEU A 237 9.78 -1.21 28.21
N SER A 238 8.55 -0.71 28.24
CA SER A 238 7.68 -0.78 29.42
C SER A 238 6.97 -2.13 29.59
N SER A 239 6.59 -2.79 28.50
CA SER A 239 6.02 -4.15 28.52
C SER A 239 7.06 -5.27 28.64
N GLY A 240 8.35 -4.96 28.43
CA GLY A 240 9.44 -5.94 28.43
C GLY A 240 9.34 -7.02 27.35
N SER A 241 8.58 -6.77 26.26
CA SER A 241 8.37 -7.77 25.21
C SER A 241 8.01 -7.20 23.83
N GLY A 242 8.49 -7.85 22.76
CA GLY A 242 8.24 -7.46 21.37
C GLY A 242 8.49 -8.58 20.37
N THR A 243 8.08 -8.38 19.11
CA THR A 243 8.58 -9.17 17.97
C THR A 243 10.08 -8.92 17.75
N ASN A 244 10.74 -9.76 16.93
CA ASN A 244 12.13 -9.52 16.55
C ASN A 244 12.33 -8.12 15.96
N GLU A 245 11.38 -7.68 15.12
CA GLU A 245 11.33 -6.34 14.57
C GLU A 245 11.12 -5.24 15.64
N GLU A 246 10.17 -5.38 16.56
CA GLU A 246 9.92 -4.41 17.64
C GLU A 246 11.12 -4.27 18.59
N ILE A 247 11.84 -5.38 18.83
CA ILE A 247 13.06 -5.39 19.64
C ILE A 247 14.21 -4.73 18.87
N ALA A 248 14.34 -4.94 17.55
CA ALA A 248 15.29 -4.22 16.71
C ALA A 248 14.99 -2.71 16.68
N VAL A 249 13.71 -2.31 16.57
CA VAL A 249 13.28 -0.91 16.63
C VAL A 249 13.60 -0.26 17.97
N LEU A 250 13.30 -0.91 19.10
CA LEU A 250 13.74 -0.43 20.43
C LEU A 250 15.26 -0.30 20.50
N ALA A 251 16.01 -1.29 20.00
CA ALA A 251 17.47 -1.25 20.02
C ALA A 251 18.02 -0.06 19.22
N ALA A 252 17.50 0.21 18.02
CA ALA A 252 17.89 1.36 17.21
C ALA A 252 17.49 2.68 17.87
N ALA A 253 16.29 2.76 18.46
CA ALA A 253 15.84 3.94 19.20
C ALA A 253 16.77 4.26 20.39
N ILE A 254 17.24 3.24 21.13
CA ILE A 254 18.23 3.44 22.20
C ILE A 254 19.54 3.98 21.61
N LEU A 255 20.09 3.36 20.56
CA LEU A 255 21.37 3.79 19.98
C LEU A 255 21.29 5.20 19.35
N LYS A 256 20.21 5.50 18.63
CA LYS A 256 19.88 6.84 18.10
C LYS A 256 19.75 7.90 19.22
N SER A 257 19.21 7.51 20.38
CA SER A 257 19.16 8.39 21.56
C SER A 257 20.54 8.69 22.14
N LEU A 258 21.52 7.80 21.94
CA LEU A 258 22.88 7.89 22.48
C LEU A 258 23.89 8.48 21.49
N GLY A 259 23.43 9.08 20.38
CA GLY A 259 24.32 9.63 19.34
C GLY A 259 25.09 8.55 18.56
N ILE A 260 24.62 7.30 18.57
CA ILE A 260 25.25 6.18 17.87
C ILE A 260 24.53 5.98 16.52
N PRO A 261 25.22 6.08 15.36
CA PRO A 261 24.60 5.79 14.08
C PRO A 261 24.21 4.31 14.03
N SER A 262 22.91 4.05 13.84
CA SER A 262 22.38 2.70 13.72
C SER A 262 21.29 2.65 12.65
N ARG A 263 21.20 1.50 11.98
CA ARG A 263 20.21 1.21 10.94
C ARG A 263 19.63 -0.17 11.16
N ARG A 264 18.33 -0.34 10.91
CA ARG A 264 17.66 -1.64 11.03
C ARG A 264 17.95 -2.46 9.79
N VAL A 265 18.34 -3.71 9.95
CA VAL A 265 18.49 -4.66 8.85
C VAL A 265 17.38 -5.71 8.97
N LYS A 266 16.84 -6.16 7.83
CA LYS A 266 15.92 -7.31 7.77
C LYS A 266 16.27 -8.25 6.62
N VAL A 267 15.94 -9.53 6.78
CA VAL A 267 15.63 -10.42 5.65
C VAL A 267 14.10 -10.46 5.57
N PRO A 268 13.46 -9.98 4.49
CA PRO A 268 12.00 -9.98 4.37
C PRO A 268 11.40 -11.38 4.43
N TRP A 269 12.07 -12.35 3.79
CA TRP A 269 11.63 -13.73 3.67
C TRP A 269 12.84 -14.67 3.75
N LEU A 270 12.99 -15.40 4.87
CA LEU A 270 14.10 -16.33 5.09
C LEU A 270 13.93 -17.63 4.28
N GLY A 271 14.10 -17.56 2.96
CA GLY A 271 14.01 -18.74 2.08
C GLY A 271 12.68 -19.46 2.28
N ALA A 272 12.74 -20.76 2.55
CA ALA A 272 11.55 -21.57 2.85
C ALA A 272 11.10 -21.53 4.33
N GLN A 273 11.83 -20.83 5.21
CA GLN A 273 11.58 -20.77 6.66
C GLN A 273 10.56 -19.67 7.02
N ASP A 274 9.45 -20.07 7.64
CA ASP A 274 8.42 -19.17 8.18
C ASP A 274 8.89 -18.50 9.49
N SER A 275 9.77 -17.51 9.34
CA SER A 275 10.34 -16.72 10.45
C SER A 275 10.84 -15.35 9.98
N ASP A 276 10.63 -14.31 10.79
CA ASP A 276 11.14 -12.96 10.59
C ASP A 276 12.53 -12.77 11.21
N ALA A 277 13.51 -12.35 10.40
CA ALA A 277 14.82 -11.90 10.88
C ALA A 277 14.97 -10.39 10.71
N SER A 278 15.01 -9.67 11.83
CA SER A 278 15.43 -8.27 11.87
C SER A 278 16.39 -8.02 13.02
N TRP A 279 17.44 -7.24 12.74
CA TRP A 279 18.54 -6.91 13.65
C TRP A 279 19.05 -5.50 13.31
N LEU A 280 20.19 -5.09 13.87
CA LEU A 280 20.79 -3.80 13.58
C LEU A 280 22.16 -3.90 12.91
N GLU A 281 22.52 -2.86 12.18
CA GLU A 281 23.91 -2.48 11.98
C GLU A 281 24.22 -1.21 12.77
N VAL A 282 25.40 -1.18 13.38
CA VAL A 282 25.93 -0.07 14.18
C VAL A 282 27.21 0.43 13.54
N TYR A 283 27.33 1.73 13.31
CA TYR A 283 28.56 2.30 12.76
C TYR A 283 29.60 2.50 13.87
N SER A 284 30.78 1.92 13.71
CA SER A 284 31.94 2.12 14.59
C SER A 284 33.20 2.19 13.74
N ASP A 285 34.03 3.21 14.01
CA ASP A 285 35.44 3.25 13.60
C ASP A 285 35.69 3.05 12.08
N GLY A 286 34.77 3.52 11.25
CA GLY A 286 34.84 3.44 9.78
C GLY A 286 33.98 2.34 9.14
N SER A 287 33.30 1.51 9.93
CA SER A 287 32.61 0.31 9.47
C SER A 287 31.21 0.15 10.08
N TRP A 288 30.31 -0.55 9.36
CA TRP A 288 29.08 -1.08 9.93
C TRP A 288 29.35 -2.46 10.54
N LEU A 289 28.79 -2.71 11.73
CA LEU A 289 28.91 -3.97 12.46
C LEU A 289 27.52 -4.49 12.84
N PRO A 290 27.18 -5.77 12.61
CA PRO A 290 25.89 -6.33 12.98
C PRO A 290 25.74 -6.45 14.50
N CYS A 291 24.54 -6.18 14.99
CA CYS A 291 24.14 -6.22 16.38
C CYS A 291 22.76 -6.88 16.48
N TYR A 292 22.75 -8.15 16.92
CA TYR A 292 21.55 -8.95 17.10
C TYR A 292 21.04 -8.78 18.55
N PRO A 293 19.89 -8.10 18.80
CA PRO A 293 19.51 -7.61 20.13
C PRO A 293 19.26 -8.66 21.23
N LEU A 294 19.06 -9.92 20.84
CA LEU A 294 18.84 -11.05 21.75
C LEU A 294 20.06 -11.99 21.81
N GLU A 295 21.08 -11.75 20.97
CA GLU A 295 22.26 -12.62 20.84
C GLU A 295 23.56 -11.81 20.95
N PRO A 296 23.94 -11.34 22.16
CA PRO A 296 25.09 -10.47 22.36
C PRO A 296 26.43 -11.10 21.95
N LYS A 297 26.50 -12.44 21.90
CA LYS A 297 27.68 -13.20 21.45
C LYS A 297 27.96 -13.02 19.96
N ALA A 298 26.93 -12.76 19.16
CA ALA A 298 27.02 -12.60 17.71
C ALA A 298 27.35 -11.15 17.28
N PHE A 299 27.61 -10.22 18.21
CA PHE A 299 27.95 -8.83 17.88
C PHE A 299 29.21 -8.75 17.00
N GLY A 300 29.05 -8.22 15.78
CA GLY A 300 30.10 -8.10 14.78
C GLY A 300 30.19 -9.29 13.80
N ASP A 301 29.46 -10.39 14.03
CA ASP A 301 29.48 -11.56 13.15
C ASP A 301 28.43 -11.46 12.04
N PHE A 302 28.87 -11.04 10.85
CA PHE A 302 28.05 -11.00 9.64
C PHE A 302 27.59 -12.38 9.16
N ARG A 303 28.31 -13.46 9.49
CA ARG A 303 27.98 -14.82 9.06
C ARG A 303 27.14 -15.58 10.09
N TRP A 304 26.80 -14.98 11.24
CA TRP A 304 25.99 -15.64 12.27
C TRP A 304 24.61 -16.03 11.74
N LEU A 305 23.86 -15.07 11.18
CA LEU A 305 22.49 -15.30 10.69
C LEU A 305 22.42 -16.44 9.65
N GLU A 306 23.39 -16.48 8.73
CA GLU A 306 23.46 -17.51 7.67
C GLU A 306 23.64 -18.93 8.24
N ARG A 307 24.40 -19.06 9.34
CA ARG A 307 24.62 -20.35 10.01
C ARG A 307 23.40 -20.83 10.78
N GLU A 308 22.75 -19.96 11.56
CA GLU A 308 21.54 -20.33 12.31
C GLU A 308 20.35 -20.64 11.39
N HIS A 309 20.27 -19.97 10.23
CA HIS A 309 19.20 -20.15 9.24
C HIS A 309 19.58 -21.06 8.06
N GLY A 310 20.69 -21.80 8.14
CA GLY A 310 21.00 -22.90 7.21
C GLY A 310 21.12 -22.51 5.73
N ASN A 311 21.63 -21.32 5.43
CA ASN A 311 21.71 -20.72 4.08
C ASN A 311 20.35 -20.31 3.45
N ASN A 312 19.40 -19.83 4.28
CA ASN A 312 18.12 -19.26 3.82
C ASN A 312 18.12 -17.71 3.72
N VAL A 313 19.26 -17.01 3.89
CA VAL A 313 19.32 -15.55 3.72
C VAL A 313 19.26 -15.19 2.23
N THR A 314 18.11 -14.71 1.78
CA THR A 314 17.82 -14.43 0.36
C THR A 314 18.25 -13.03 -0.08
N VAL A 315 17.69 -12.01 0.57
CA VAL A 315 17.98 -10.59 0.37
C VAL A 315 18.03 -9.96 1.75
N ALA A 316 19.17 -9.37 2.12
CA ALA A 316 19.28 -8.58 3.34
C ALA A 316 19.25 -7.09 2.97
N VAL A 317 18.31 -6.34 3.54
CA VAL A 317 18.16 -4.89 3.33
C VAL A 317 18.46 -4.14 4.62
N ALA A 318 19.35 -3.15 4.54
CA ALA A 318 19.59 -2.18 5.60
C ALA A 318 18.73 -0.93 5.34
N THR A 319 17.96 -0.54 6.35
CA THR A 319 16.97 0.55 6.29
C THR A 319 17.39 1.70 7.20
N SER A 320 17.54 2.88 6.61
CA SER A 320 17.35 4.15 7.29
C SER A 320 15.89 4.58 7.12
N ALA A 321 15.44 5.59 7.87
CA ALA A 321 14.05 6.04 7.83
C ALA A 321 13.50 6.41 6.44
N PHE A 322 14.36 6.98 5.58
CA PHE A 322 13.97 7.58 4.31
C PHE A 322 14.75 6.96 3.12
N GLY A 323 15.33 5.78 3.31
CA GLY A 323 16.14 5.14 2.26
C GLY A 323 16.71 3.79 2.67
N GLN A 324 16.76 2.87 1.70
CA GLN A 324 17.20 1.49 1.85
C GLN A 324 18.47 1.17 1.06
N GLN A 325 19.25 0.21 1.54
CA GLN A 325 20.46 -0.31 0.89
C GLN A 325 20.47 -1.83 0.95
N LEU A 326 20.65 -2.50 -0.19
CA LEU A 326 20.89 -3.95 -0.21
C LEU A 326 22.28 -4.28 0.35
N VAL A 327 22.32 -5.14 1.37
CA VAL A 327 23.53 -5.58 2.09
C VAL A 327 23.74 -7.10 2.04
N THR A 328 22.95 -7.81 1.24
CA THR A 328 23.01 -9.27 1.00
C THR A 328 24.43 -9.87 0.95
N PRO A 329 25.41 -9.32 0.19
CA PRO A 329 26.76 -9.92 0.07
C PRO A 329 27.56 -9.96 1.39
N SER A 330 27.22 -9.10 2.35
CA SER A 330 27.86 -9.09 3.67
C SER A 330 27.46 -10.32 4.49
N TYR A 331 26.19 -10.74 4.40
CA TYR A 331 25.61 -11.77 5.27
C TYR A 331 25.65 -13.17 4.67
N THR A 332 25.23 -13.33 3.41
CA THR A 332 25.16 -14.62 2.69
C THR A 332 26.24 -14.72 1.61
N ALA A 333 26.46 -15.94 1.10
CA ALA A 333 27.15 -16.16 -0.18
C ALA A 333 26.11 -16.46 -1.26
N GLY A 334 26.16 -15.71 -2.35
CA GLY A 334 25.21 -15.78 -3.45
C GLY A 334 25.82 -15.33 -4.77
N ALA A 335 25.01 -14.84 -5.70
CA ALA A 335 25.48 -14.43 -7.02
C ALA A 335 24.76 -13.21 -7.59
N ARG A 336 25.38 -12.62 -8.62
CA ARG A 336 24.75 -11.61 -9.47
C ARG A 336 23.75 -12.29 -10.41
N VAL A 337 22.53 -11.75 -10.45
CA VAL A 337 21.46 -12.17 -11.34
C VAL A 337 21.12 -11.01 -12.24
N ARG A 338 21.26 -11.21 -13.57
CA ARG A 338 20.95 -10.23 -14.60
C ARG A 338 19.75 -10.72 -15.40
N ILE A 339 18.68 -9.94 -15.35
CA ILE A 339 17.40 -10.23 -16.01
C ILE A 339 17.27 -9.25 -17.17
N ARG A 340 17.00 -9.74 -18.38
CA ARG A 340 16.68 -8.90 -19.54
C ARG A 340 15.23 -9.14 -19.95
N LEU A 341 14.45 -8.08 -20.06
CA LEU A 341 13.05 -8.13 -20.47
C LEU A 341 12.91 -7.58 -21.88
N THR A 342 12.25 -8.33 -22.76
CA THR A 342 11.99 -7.94 -24.15
C THR A 342 10.52 -8.11 -24.50
N ALA A 343 10.07 -7.47 -25.58
CA ALA A 343 8.88 -7.87 -26.33
C ALA A 343 9.17 -7.74 -27.83
N ALA A 344 8.79 -8.75 -28.61
CA ALA A 344 9.20 -8.95 -30.00
C ALA A 344 10.73 -8.86 -30.21
N GLY A 345 11.52 -9.27 -29.20
CA GLY A 345 12.98 -9.13 -29.19
C GLY A 345 13.50 -7.70 -28.93
N VAL A 346 12.63 -6.69 -28.86
CA VAL A 346 12.99 -5.31 -28.49
C VAL A 346 13.08 -5.20 -26.97
N PRO A 347 14.13 -4.60 -26.38
CA PRO A 347 14.21 -4.39 -24.93
C PRO A 347 13.08 -3.51 -24.38
N LEU A 348 12.67 -3.78 -23.14
CA LEU A 348 11.65 -3.02 -22.42
C LEU A 348 12.30 -2.12 -21.36
N PRO A 349 12.63 -0.85 -21.65
CA PRO A 349 13.25 0.07 -20.69
C PRO A 349 12.24 0.69 -19.72
N GLY A 350 12.64 0.94 -18.47
CA GLY A 350 11.76 1.53 -17.46
C GLY A 350 10.54 0.66 -17.12
N PHE A 351 10.66 -0.66 -17.30
CA PHE A 351 9.57 -1.61 -17.13
C PHE A 351 9.53 -2.12 -15.68
N GLU A 352 8.41 -1.83 -15.00
CA GLU A 352 8.15 -2.18 -13.60
C GLU A 352 7.27 -3.44 -13.45
N GLY A 353 6.78 -4.01 -14.56
CA GLY A 353 5.82 -5.11 -14.57
C GLY A 353 6.39 -6.50 -14.22
N PHE A 354 7.38 -6.56 -13.31
CA PHE A 354 8.01 -7.81 -12.89
C PHE A 354 8.44 -7.79 -11.42
N ALA A 355 8.51 -8.98 -10.82
CA ALA A 355 9.00 -9.21 -9.47
C ALA A 355 9.84 -10.49 -9.42
N VAL A 356 10.89 -10.48 -8.59
CA VAL A 356 11.59 -11.70 -8.18
C VAL A 356 10.98 -12.15 -6.86
N ASN A 357 10.56 -13.41 -6.79
CA ASN A 357 9.83 -13.96 -5.66
C ASN A 357 10.61 -15.10 -4.99
N VAL A 358 10.39 -15.32 -3.70
CA VAL A 358 10.87 -16.49 -2.95
C VAL A 358 9.68 -17.25 -2.37
N PHE A 359 9.76 -18.57 -2.30
CA PHE A 359 8.71 -19.40 -1.72
C PHE A 359 8.80 -19.40 -0.19
N ASN A 360 7.89 -18.72 0.50
CA ASN A 360 7.89 -18.57 1.95
C ASN A 360 6.45 -18.62 2.53
N ALA A 361 6.28 -19.30 3.67
CA ALA A 361 5.00 -19.50 4.34
C ALA A 361 3.89 -19.98 3.38
N GLY A 362 4.19 -21.00 2.57
CA GLY A 362 3.26 -21.67 1.65
C GLY A 362 2.92 -20.93 0.35
N ALA A 363 3.53 -19.77 0.08
CA ALA A 363 3.26 -18.96 -1.09
C ALA A 363 4.54 -18.36 -1.70
N TRP A 364 4.47 -17.97 -2.97
CA TRP A 364 5.48 -17.10 -3.56
C TRP A 364 5.29 -15.68 -3.03
N ARG A 365 6.36 -15.11 -2.46
CA ARG A 365 6.40 -13.76 -1.89
C ARG A 365 7.31 -12.87 -2.75
N PRO A 366 6.86 -11.70 -3.22
CA PRO A 366 7.73 -10.77 -3.90
C PRO A 366 8.76 -10.19 -2.92
N MET A 367 9.93 -9.83 -3.45
CA MET A 367 10.99 -9.14 -2.71
C MET A 367 11.03 -7.68 -3.18
N ASP A 368 10.02 -6.90 -2.77
CA ASP A 368 9.80 -5.52 -3.21
C ASP A 368 10.99 -4.60 -2.85
N GLU A 369 11.78 -4.97 -1.84
CA GLU A 369 13.07 -4.38 -1.47
C GLU A 369 14.09 -4.31 -2.64
N LEU A 370 13.91 -5.14 -3.68
CA LEU A 370 14.73 -5.11 -4.89
C LEU A 370 14.42 -3.91 -5.81
N ASN A 371 13.26 -3.26 -5.67
CA ASN A 371 12.80 -2.13 -6.50
C ASN A 371 12.92 -2.46 -8.00
N THR A 372 12.18 -3.47 -8.46
CA THR A 372 12.33 -4.09 -9.78
C THR A 372 11.87 -3.19 -10.93
N VAL A 373 12.80 -2.40 -11.48
CA VAL A 373 12.64 -1.60 -12.70
C VAL A 373 13.84 -1.81 -13.64
N THR A 374 13.61 -1.87 -14.95
CA THR A 374 14.69 -2.05 -15.94
C THR A 374 15.40 -0.76 -16.34
N ASP A 375 16.68 -0.88 -16.66
CA ASP A 375 17.52 0.17 -17.26
C ASP A 375 17.08 0.55 -18.69
N SER A 376 17.77 1.51 -19.30
CA SER A 376 17.53 1.94 -20.69
C SER A 376 17.83 0.88 -21.76
N LEU A 377 18.36 -0.28 -21.36
CA LEU A 377 18.66 -1.44 -22.22
C LEU A 377 17.76 -2.65 -21.89
N GLY A 378 16.70 -2.44 -21.11
CA GLY A 378 15.75 -3.46 -20.70
C GLY A 378 16.33 -4.50 -19.73
N LYS A 379 17.34 -4.15 -18.93
CA LYS A 379 18.02 -5.04 -17.99
C LYS A 379 17.75 -4.66 -16.54
N PHE A 380 17.82 -5.64 -15.65
CA PHE A 380 17.83 -5.46 -14.20
C PHE A 380 18.93 -6.34 -13.58
N ASP A 381 19.76 -5.74 -12.72
CA ASP A 381 20.98 -6.34 -12.16
C ASP A 381 20.94 -6.32 -10.63
N CYS A 382 20.74 -7.49 -10.00
CA CYS A 382 20.67 -7.63 -8.55
C CYS A 382 21.70 -8.62 -7.99
N TYR A 383 21.76 -8.77 -6.67
CA TYR A 383 22.52 -9.83 -6.00
C TYR A 383 21.61 -10.56 -5.02
N LEU A 384 21.44 -11.86 -5.23
CA LEU A 384 20.61 -12.74 -4.42
C LEU A 384 21.51 -13.75 -3.70
N GLY A 385 21.15 -14.11 -2.47
CA GLY A 385 21.73 -15.23 -1.74
C GLY A 385 21.46 -16.57 -2.41
N ASN A 386 22.07 -17.63 -1.86
CA ASN A 386 21.81 -19.00 -2.27
C ASN A 386 20.31 -19.36 -2.13
N GLY A 387 19.70 -19.95 -3.16
CA GLY A 387 18.31 -20.41 -3.07
C GLY A 387 17.57 -20.51 -4.40
N ASN A 388 16.28 -20.88 -4.29
CA ASN A 388 15.35 -20.96 -5.41
C ASN A 388 14.37 -19.79 -5.40
N PHE A 389 14.16 -19.19 -6.56
CA PHE A 389 13.33 -18.00 -6.76
C PHE A 389 12.42 -18.17 -7.97
N LEU A 390 11.32 -17.41 -8.02
CA LEU A 390 10.42 -17.34 -9.16
C LEU A 390 10.39 -15.91 -9.70
N LEU A 391 10.94 -15.70 -10.89
CA LEU A 391 10.69 -14.50 -11.67
C LEU A 391 9.27 -14.57 -12.23
N ILE A 392 8.45 -13.58 -11.89
CA ILE A 392 7.13 -13.36 -12.48
C ILE A 392 7.19 -12.02 -13.20
N ALA A 393 6.84 -11.99 -14.47
CA ALA A 393 6.72 -10.75 -15.25
C ALA A 393 5.45 -10.79 -16.09
N GLY A 394 4.81 -9.65 -16.30
CA GLY A 394 3.58 -9.60 -17.08
C GLY A 394 3.23 -8.23 -17.62
N GLN A 395 2.51 -8.22 -18.72
CA GLN A 395 1.90 -7.04 -19.32
C GLN A 395 0.45 -7.33 -19.69
N ARG A 396 -0.27 -6.34 -20.23
CA ARG A 396 -1.62 -6.56 -20.76
C ARG A 396 -1.56 -6.79 -22.27
N ASP A 397 -2.43 -7.67 -22.75
CA ASP A 397 -2.67 -7.82 -24.19
C ASP A 397 -3.43 -6.59 -24.75
N PRO A 398 -3.61 -6.48 -26.09
CA PRO A 398 -4.37 -5.39 -26.70
C PRO A 398 -5.86 -5.30 -26.33
N ARG A 399 -6.45 -6.32 -25.68
CA ARG A 399 -7.83 -6.35 -25.17
C ARG A 399 -7.89 -5.80 -23.74
N GLY A 400 -6.80 -5.97 -22.98
CA GLY A 400 -6.64 -5.59 -21.59
C GLY A 400 -6.40 -6.78 -20.65
N ASP A 401 -6.33 -8.00 -21.19
CA ASP A 401 -6.21 -9.25 -20.45
C ASP A 401 -4.76 -9.44 -19.94
N PRO A 402 -4.52 -10.00 -18.74
CA PRO A 402 -3.18 -10.14 -18.20
C PRO A 402 -2.41 -11.29 -18.86
N TYR A 403 -1.34 -10.97 -19.59
CA TYR A 403 -0.35 -11.93 -20.07
C TYR A 403 0.82 -11.99 -19.08
N VAL A 404 1.03 -13.15 -18.46
CA VAL A 404 2.05 -13.37 -17.43
C VAL A 404 2.97 -14.51 -17.84
N VAL A 405 4.28 -14.29 -17.72
CA VAL A 405 5.34 -15.28 -17.95
C VAL A 405 6.09 -15.51 -16.65
N THR A 406 6.26 -16.78 -16.28
CA THR A 406 6.96 -17.21 -15.06
C THR A 406 8.24 -17.97 -15.41
N ARG A 407 9.31 -17.76 -14.64
CA ARG A 407 10.60 -18.44 -14.81
C ARG A 407 11.21 -18.76 -13.44
N GLU A 408 11.39 -20.05 -13.16
CA GLU A 408 12.15 -20.50 -11.98
C GLU A 408 13.64 -20.16 -12.14
N LEU A 409 14.28 -19.78 -11.04
CA LEU A 409 15.69 -19.41 -10.93
C LEU A 409 16.32 -20.21 -9.80
N GLU A 410 17.43 -20.90 -10.08
CA GLU A 410 18.30 -21.46 -9.05
C GLU A 410 19.54 -20.57 -8.95
N VAL A 411 19.79 -19.99 -7.77
CA VAL A 411 20.96 -19.15 -7.50
C VAL A 411 21.93 -19.92 -6.61
N LYS A 412 23.13 -20.17 -7.15
CA LYS A 412 24.23 -20.84 -6.44
C LYS A 412 25.34 -19.83 -6.13
N PRO A 413 26.03 -19.92 -4.97
CA PRO A 413 27.12 -19.03 -4.61
C PRO A 413 28.16 -18.88 -5.73
N TYR A 414 28.51 -17.64 -6.05
CA TYR A 414 29.50 -17.25 -7.06
C TYR A 414 29.17 -17.62 -8.53
N ALA A 415 28.08 -18.34 -8.79
CA ALA A 415 27.63 -18.69 -10.14
C ALA A 415 26.65 -17.62 -10.67
N ALA A 416 27.14 -16.70 -11.49
CA ALA A 416 26.31 -15.64 -12.06
C ALA A 416 25.21 -16.20 -12.98
N VAL A 417 24.02 -15.60 -12.90
CA VAL A 417 22.82 -16.02 -13.66
C VAL A 417 22.46 -14.93 -14.67
N ASP A 418 22.45 -15.27 -15.96
CA ASP A 418 22.02 -14.40 -17.06
C ASP A 418 20.77 -14.97 -17.72
N ILE A 419 19.64 -14.25 -17.67
CA ILE A 419 18.36 -14.70 -18.22
C ILE A 419 17.74 -13.60 -19.08
N THR A 420 17.19 -13.99 -20.24
CA THR A 420 16.28 -13.15 -21.03
C THR A 420 14.88 -13.74 -20.95
N LEU A 421 13.89 -12.89 -20.68
CA LEU A 421 12.48 -13.23 -20.63
C LEU A 421 11.74 -12.37 -21.65
N ASP A 422 11.22 -13.02 -22.69
CA ASP A 422 10.47 -12.34 -23.75
C ASP A 422 8.98 -12.35 -23.41
N LEU A 423 8.40 -11.15 -23.28
CA LEU A 423 7.02 -10.91 -22.91
C LEU A 423 6.13 -10.73 -24.15
N THR A 424 6.59 -11.11 -25.34
CA THR A 424 5.78 -11.12 -26.57
C THR A 424 4.45 -11.80 -26.30
N VAL A 425 3.37 -11.02 -26.35
CA VAL A 425 2.02 -11.54 -26.23
C VAL A 425 1.73 -12.37 -27.48
N PRO A 426 1.37 -13.66 -27.36
CA PRO A 426 0.99 -14.45 -28.51
C PRO A 426 -0.20 -13.81 -29.21
N VAL A 427 -0.12 -13.61 -30.53
CA VAL A 427 -1.24 -13.09 -31.34
C VAL A 427 -2.30 -14.17 -31.44
N THR A 428 -3.09 -14.30 -30.37
CA THR A 428 -4.31 -15.10 -30.35
C THR A 428 -5.27 -14.43 -31.32
N PRO A 429 -5.71 -15.09 -32.41
CA PRO A 429 -6.69 -14.52 -33.31
C PRO A 429 -7.90 -14.02 -32.52
N ALA A 430 -8.50 -12.91 -32.95
CA ALA A 430 -9.81 -12.55 -32.42
C ALA A 430 -10.76 -13.72 -32.73
N PRO A 431 -11.36 -14.39 -31.72
CA PRO A 431 -12.36 -15.41 -31.99
C PRO A 431 -13.47 -14.78 -32.82
N VAL A 432 -13.98 -15.51 -33.82
CA VAL A 432 -15.05 -15.01 -34.69
C VAL A 432 -16.37 -15.08 -33.94
N TYR A 433 -16.52 -14.18 -32.96
CA TYR A 433 -17.66 -14.12 -32.05
C TYR A 433 -18.95 -13.92 -32.85
N SER A 434 -19.87 -14.87 -32.71
CA SER A 434 -20.97 -15.08 -33.63
C SER A 434 -22.12 -14.09 -33.41
N ARG A 435 -22.00 -12.92 -34.05
CA ARG A 435 -22.98 -11.82 -34.09
C ARG A 435 -23.17 -11.11 -32.74
N THR A 436 -24.01 -10.08 -32.75
CA THR A 436 -24.36 -9.32 -31.55
C THR A 436 -25.29 -10.14 -30.64
N PRO A 437 -25.13 -10.06 -29.30
CA PRO A 437 -26.03 -10.71 -28.36
C PRO A 437 -27.49 -10.25 -28.50
N ASP A 438 -28.42 -11.12 -28.10
CA ASP A 438 -29.84 -10.78 -28.06
C ASP A 438 -30.19 -10.06 -26.74
N PHE A 439 -30.38 -8.75 -26.83
CA PHE A 439 -30.72 -7.88 -25.70
C PHE A 439 -32.22 -7.89 -25.33
N THR A 440 -33.08 -8.66 -26.01
CA THR A 440 -34.55 -8.60 -25.87
C THR A 440 -35.04 -8.85 -24.43
N ASN A 441 -34.31 -9.62 -23.62
CA ASN A 441 -34.69 -9.95 -22.24
C ASN A 441 -34.24 -8.93 -21.17
N LEU A 442 -33.49 -7.88 -21.52
CA LEU A 442 -32.84 -7.02 -20.52
C LEU A 442 -33.68 -5.85 -19.99
N LEU A 443 -34.87 -5.56 -20.54
CA LEU A 443 -35.61 -4.33 -20.22
C LEU A 443 -37.14 -4.48 -20.11
N PRO A 444 -37.71 -4.29 -18.91
CA PRO A 444 -39.13 -3.94 -18.74
C PRO A 444 -39.40 -2.42 -18.69
N ASN A 445 -38.38 -1.57 -18.55
CA ASN A 445 -38.54 -0.17 -18.12
C ASN A 445 -37.62 0.84 -18.85
N ILE A 446 -37.74 0.96 -20.18
CA ILE A 446 -37.37 2.20 -20.90
C ILE A 446 -38.61 2.79 -21.58
N ALA A 447 -39.01 3.98 -21.14
CA ALA A 447 -39.93 4.82 -21.89
C ALA A 447 -39.21 5.33 -23.15
N GLY A 448 -39.42 4.66 -24.28
CA GLY A 448 -38.69 4.93 -25.53
C GLY A 448 -38.74 3.81 -26.58
N GLY A 449 -39.17 2.58 -26.23
CA GLY A 449 -39.54 1.57 -27.23
C GLY A 449 -38.40 1.06 -28.12
N ILE A 450 -37.24 0.74 -27.55
CA ILE A 450 -36.07 0.27 -28.30
C ILE A 450 -36.23 -1.22 -28.65
N SER A 451 -36.36 -1.54 -29.94
CA SER A 451 -36.68 -2.90 -30.42
C SER A 451 -35.46 -3.83 -30.46
N SER A 452 -35.56 -4.95 -29.75
CA SER A 452 -35.11 -6.35 -30.05
C SER A 452 -33.74 -6.68 -30.68
N THR A 453 -33.02 -5.77 -31.33
CA THR A 453 -31.64 -5.98 -31.81
C THR A 453 -30.86 -4.68 -31.67
N LEU A 454 -29.86 -4.67 -30.79
CA LEU A 454 -28.98 -3.54 -30.52
C LEU A 454 -27.53 -3.91 -30.92
N PRO A 455 -26.79 -3.07 -31.68
CA PRO A 455 -27.27 -1.86 -32.33
C PRO A 455 -28.32 -2.20 -33.41
N PRO A 456 -29.11 -1.21 -33.87
CA PRO A 456 -29.97 -1.41 -35.03
C PRO A 456 -29.15 -1.98 -36.20
N LYS A 457 -29.69 -2.98 -36.88
CA LYS A 457 -29.11 -3.45 -38.15
C LYS A 457 -28.88 -2.25 -39.07
N ASP A 458 -27.77 -2.29 -39.80
CA ASP A 458 -27.31 -1.24 -40.71
C ASP A 458 -26.69 0.02 -40.05
N ARG A 459 -26.56 0.08 -38.72
CA ARG A 459 -25.82 1.16 -38.00
C ARG A 459 -24.63 0.63 -37.19
N PRO A 460 -23.50 1.36 -37.13
CA PRO A 460 -22.43 1.06 -36.16
C PRO A 460 -22.87 1.51 -34.76
N GLY A 461 -22.37 0.84 -33.72
CA GLY A 461 -22.77 1.11 -32.34
C GLY A 461 -21.64 0.97 -31.33
N VAL A 462 -21.49 1.94 -30.44
CA VAL A 462 -20.67 1.84 -29.23
C VAL A 462 -21.55 1.38 -28.07
N VAL A 463 -21.13 0.33 -27.36
CA VAL A 463 -21.74 -0.14 -26.12
C VAL A 463 -20.72 -0.02 -25.00
N ILE A 464 -21.15 0.47 -23.84
CA ILE A 464 -20.31 0.64 -22.65
C ILE A 464 -20.99 0.02 -21.43
N ARG A 465 -20.28 -0.86 -20.73
CA ARG A 465 -20.71 -1.41 -19.44
C ARG A 465 -20.12 -0.59 -18.30
N PHE A 466 -20.89 -0.36 -17.24
CA PHE A 466 -20.41 0.41 -16.09
C PHE A 466 -21.14 0.09 -14.79
N ASP A 467 -20.44 0.24 -13.67
CA ASP A 467 -21.03 0.41 -12.35
C ASP A 467 -20.99 1.91 -11.98
N PRO A 468 -22.13 2.59 -11.72
CA PRO A 468 -22.19 3.97 -11.24
C PRO A 468 -21.37 4.25 -9.96
N ALA A 469 -21.09 3.24 -9.13
CA ALA A 469 -20.30 3.36 -7.92
C ALA A 469 -18.78 3.32 -8.16
N LEU A 470 -18.32 2.87 -9.35
CA LEU A 470 -16.90 2.72 -9.66
C LEU A 470 -16.39 3.88 -10.54
N SER A 471 -15.42 4.63 -10.02
CA SER A 471 -14.80 5.78 -10.71
C SER A 471 -14.02 5.42 -11.98
N VAL A 472 -13.63 4.15 -12.15
CA VAL A 472 -12.72 3.65 -13.19
C VAL A 472 -13.23 3.91 -14.62
N ALA A 473 -14.55 3.92 -14.83
CA ALA A 473 -15.14 4.11 -16.15
C ALA A 473 -15.23 5.60 -16.60
N LEU A 474 -14.93 6.58 -15.73
CA LEU A 474 -15.15 8.00 -16.01
C LEU A 474 -14.53 8.52 -17.34
N PRO A 475 -13.31 8.12 -17.74
CA PRO A 475 -12.74 8.51 -19.04
C PRO A 475 -13.48 7.93 -20.25
N ALA A 476 -13.97 6.68 -20.13
CA ALA A 476 -14.67 5.98 -21.20
C ALA A 476 -16.02 6.66 -21.53
N PHE A 477 -16.79 7.10 -20.52
CA PHE A 477 -18.02 7.86 -20.77
C PHE A 477 -17.77 9.19 -21.46
N LYS A 478 -16.71 9.92 -21.08
CA LYS A 478 -16.40 11.22 -21.70
C LYS A 478 -16.09 11.05 -23.19
N ALA A 479 -15.35 10.01 -23.55
CA ALA A 479 -15.13 9.63 -24.94
C ALA A 479 -16.42 9.21 -25.65
N ALA A 480 -17.31 8.46 -24.99
CA ALA A 480 -18.59 8.03 -25.54
C ALA A 480 -19.56 9.18 -25.80
N GLN A 481 -19.64 10.13 -24.87
CA GLN A 481 -20.44 11.34 -24.98
C GLN A 481 -19.92 12.21 -26.13
N GLN A 482 -18.61 12.42 -26.23
CA GLN A 482 -17.98 13.11 -27.37
C GLN A 482 -18.24 12.41 -28.72
N LEU A 483 -18.21 11.08 -28.76
CA LEU A 483 -18.53 10.30 -29.95
C LEU A 483 -20.00 10.41 -30.34
N HIS A 484 -20.91 10.36 -29.37
CA HIS A 484 -22.35 10.53 -29.57
C HIS A 484 -22.66 11.94 -30.10
N GLU A 485 -22.23 13.00 -29.39
CA GLU A 485 -22.43 14.41 -29.78
C GLU A 485 -21.91 14.71 -31.19
N LYS A 486 -20.79 14.08 -31.57
CA LYS A 486 -20.15 14.29 -32.87
C LYS A 486 -20.80 13.48 -34.00
N TYR A 487 -21.12 12.21 -33.76
CA TYR A 487 -21.41 11.24 -34.83
C TYR A 487 -22.84 10.67 -34.82
N GLU A 488 -23.72 11.04 -33.88
CA GLU A 488 -25.14 10.63 -33.91
C GLU A 488 -25.81 10.98 -35.25
N LYS A 489 -25.55 12.18 -35.76
CA LYS A 489 -26.08 12.67 -37.05
C LYS A 489 -25.49 11.93 -38.26
N GLU A 490 -24.32 11.33 -38.12
CA GLU A 490 -23.69 10.44 -39.11
C GLU A 490 -24.17 8.98 -38.96
N GLY A 491 -25.07 8.70 -38.01
CA GLY A 491 -25.70 7.40 -37.80
C GLY A 491 -25.02 6.51 -36.75
N LEU A 492 -24.05 7.02 -35.99
CA LEU A 492 -23.47 6.28 -34.86
C LEU A 492 -24.49 6.14 -33.72
N PHE A 493 -24.69 4.90 -33.27
CA PHE A 493 -25.46 4.63 -32.05
C PHE A 493 -24.52 4.53 -30.84
N VAL A 494 -24.95 5.00 -29.66
CA VAL A 494 -24.19 4.89 -28.40
C VAL A 494 -25.13 4.45 -27.27
N LEU A 495 -24.72 3.44 -26.50
CA LEU A 495 -25.48 2.81 -25.43
C LEU A 495 -24.61 2.60 -24.18
N GLY A 496 -25.06 3.14 -23.04
CA GLY A 496 -24.59 2.72 -21.73
C GLY A 496 -25.43 1.56 -21.18
N ILE A 497 -24.80 0.59 -20.52
CA ILE A 497 -25.44 -0.49 -19.76
C ILE A 497 -24.95 -0.39 -18.32
N ALA A 498 -25.81 0.14 -17.45
CA ALA A 498 -25.52 0.32 -16.03
C ALA A 498 -25.76 -0.97 -15.26
N HIS A 499 -24.76 -1.47 -14.54
CA HIS A 499 -24.90 -2.57 -13.59
C HIS A 499 -25.41 -2.05 -12.24
N ALA A 500 -26.61 -1.47 -12.23
CA ALA A 500 -27.21 -0.83 -11.06
C ALA A 500 -28.73 -0.67 -11.21
N PRO A 501 -29.45 -0.37 -10.10
CA PRO A 501 -30.82 0.11 -10.16
C PRO A 501 -30.98 1.39 -11.00
N LEU A 502 -32.14 1.53 -11.64
CA LEU A 502 -32.44 2.61 -12.59
C LEU A 502 -32.20 4.02 -12.03
N ASP A 503 -32.51 4.26 -10.75
CA ASP A 503 -32.36 5.58 -10.14
C ASP A 503 -30.89 5.95 -9.91
N ALA A 504 -30.02 4.98 -9.61
CA ALA A 504 -28.57 5.20 -9.52
C ALA A 504 -27.97 5.48 -10.89
N ALA A 505 -28.38 4.73 -11.92
CA ALA A 505 -27.97 4.96 -13.31
C ALA A 505 -28.40 6.35 -13.82
N ARG A 506 -29.65 6.76 -13.53
CA ARG A 506 -30.17 8.11 -13.85
C ARG A 506 -29.41 9.19 -13.11
N SER A 507 -29.22 9.06 -11.80
CA SER A 507 -28.47 10.02 -11.00
C SER A 507 -27.04 10.20 -11.51
N PHE A 508 -26.39 9.12 -11.94
CA PHE A 508 -25.06 9.16 -12.56
C PHE A 508 -25.09 9.85 -13.93
N ALA A 509 -26.07 9.55 -14.78
CA ALA A 509 -26.23 10.17 -16.09
C ALA A 509 -26.41 11.69 -15.99
N THR A 510 -27.32 12.15 -15.12
CA THR A 510 -27.55 13.58 -14.87
C THR A 510 -26.32 14.26 -14.28
N LYS A 511 -25.63 13.63 -13.31
CA LYS A 511 -24.41 14.17 -12.70
C LYS A 511 -23.27 14.37 -13.70
N ASN A 512 -23.19 13.54 -14.74
CA ASN A 512 -22.13 13.57 -15.75
C ASN A 512 -22.59 14.14 -17.11
N ALA A 513 -23.80 14.73 -17.18
CA ALA A 513 -24.39 15.31 -18.39
C ALA A 513 -24.42 14.36 -19.61
N LEU A 514 -24.70 13.07 -19.40
CA LEU A 514 -24.76 12.08 -20.47
C LEU A 514 -26.09 12.19 -21.23
N THR A 515 -26.05 12.26 -22.56
CA THR A 515 -27.25 12.38 -23.42
C THR A 515 -27.57 11.12 -24.22
N PHE A 516 -26.62 10.18 -24.36
CA PHE A 516 -26.86 8.93 -25.06
C PHE A 516 -27.78 7.97 -24.27
N THR A 517 -28.28 6.94 -24.95
CA THR A 517 -29.22 5.97 -24.35
C THR A 517 -28.55 5.18 -23.22
N ILE A 518 -29.22 5.04 -22.07
CA ILE A 518 -28.74 4.22 -20.95
C ILE A 518 -29.79 3.16 -20.59
N ALA A 519 -29.38 1.89 -20.68
CA ALA A 519 -30.08 0.73 -20.16
C ALA A 519 -29.52 0.32 -18.79
N CYS A 520 -30.23 -0.55 -18.07
CA CYS A 520 -29.82 -1.07 -16.77
C CYS A 520 -29.89 -2.60 -16.76
N GLU A 521 -28.86 -3.26 -16.21
CA GLU A 521 -28.79 -4.70 -15.97
C GLU A 521 -28.87 -4.93 -14.44
N PRO A 522 -30.07 -5.09 -13.86
CA PRO A 522 -30.27 -5.08 -12.41
C PRO A 522 -29.91 -6.39 -11.69
N ASN A 523 -29.52 -7.45 -12.42
CA ASN A 523 -29.16 -8.76 -11.87
C ASN A 523 -27.89 -9.30 -12.55
N THR A 524 -26.94 -9.80 -11.77
CA THR A 524 -25.61 -10.31 -12.19
C THR A 524 -25.59 -11.60 -13.02
N ARG A 525 -26.73 -12.05 -13.58
CA ARG A 525 -26.88 -13.41 -14.14
C ARG A 525 -27.71 -13.53 -15.42
N THR A 526 -27.89 -12.44 -16.17
CA THR A 526 -28.61 -12.49 -17.46
C THR A 526 -27.85 -13.20 -18.58
N GLY A 527 -26.51 -13.34 -18.49
CA GLY A 527 -25.68 -14.11 -19.43
C GLY A 527 -25.55 -13.53 -20.86
N VAL A 528 -26.28 -12.46 -21.18
CA VAL A 528 -26.26 -11.80 -22.50
C VAL A 528 -24.91 -11.14 -22.81
N LEU A 529 -24.17 -10.74 -21.77
CA LEU A 529 -22.82 -10.17 -21.88
C LEU A 529 -21.87 -10.88 -20.91
N ASP A 530 -21.38 -12.05 -21.33
CA ASP A 530 -20.40 -12.88 -20.60
C ASP A 530 -18.95 -12.38 -20.79
N THR A 531 -18.74 -11.06 -20.77
CA THR A 531 -17.43 -10.41 -20.94
C THR A 531 -17.24 -9.21 -20.02
N ASP A 532 -16.04 -9.08 -19.45
CA ASP A 532 -15.61 -7.93 -18.60
C ASP A 532 -15.35 -6.63 -19.41
N ASP A 533 -15.82 -6.55 -20.66
CA ASP A 533 -15.60 -5.38 -21.52
C ASP A 533 -16.28 -4.13 -20.94
N ILE A 534 -15.51 -3.09 -20.62
CA ILE A 534 -16.06 -1.77 -20.32
C ILE A 534 -16.53 -1.07 -21.61
N LEU A 535 -15.89 -1.34 -22.75
CA LEU A 535 -16.12 -0.62 -24.00
C LEU A 535 -16.03 -1.55 -25.22
N THR A 536 -17.08 -1.56 -26.06
CA THR A 536 -17.19 -2.40 -27.25
C THR A 536 -17.77 -1.60 -28.44
N LEU A 537 -17.17 -1.74 -29.62
CA LEU A 537 -17.63 -1.12 -30.88
C LEU A 537 -18.07 -2.21 -31.86
N TYR A 538 -19.30 -2.08 -32.34
CA TYR A 538 -19.93 -2.93 -33.34
C TYR A 538 -20.03 -2.19 -34.68
N ASN A 539 -19.81 -2.90 -35.79
CA ASN A 539 -20.03 -2.37 -37.13
C ASN A 539 -21.49 -2.54 -37.60
N LYS A 540 -21.82 -1.99 -38.78
CA LYS A 540 -23.16 -2.04 -39.42
C LYS A 540 -23.73 -3.47 -39.61
N LYS A 541 -22.88 -4.51 -39.55
CA LYS A 541 -23.26 -5.94 -39.64
C LYS A 541 -23.39 -6.63 -38.28
N GLY A 542 -23.28 -5.89 -37.18
CA GLY A 542 -23.35 -6.40 -35.80
C GLY A 542 -22.11 -7.16 -35.33
N ALA A 543 -21.00 -7.12 -36.06
CA ALA A 543 -19.74 -7.73 -35.65
C ALA A 543 -18.91 -6.75 -34.80
N ILE A 544 -18.28 -7.26 -33.73
CA ILE A 544 -17.34 -6.48 -32.90
C ILE A 544 -16.09 -6.18 -33.73
N VAL A 545 -15.68 -4.91 -33.77
CA VAL A 545 -14.47 -4.44 -34.46
C VAL A 545 -13.43 -3.83 -33.52
N PHE A 546 -13.81 -3.50 -32.28
CA PHE A 546 -12.91 -3.04 -31.22
C PHE A 546 -13.56 -3.36 -29.87
N ARG A 547 -12.78 -3.80 -28.88
CA ARG A 547 -13.22 -4.03 -27.49
C ARG A 547 -12.06 -3.79 -26.51
N LYS A 548 -12.35 -3.27 -25.31
CA LYS A 548 -11.37 -3.03 -24.25
C LYS A 548 -11.97 -3.28 -22.87
N THR A 549 -11.28 -4.09 -22.07
CA THR A 549 -11.61 -4.37 -20.65
C THR A 549 -11.34 -3.15 -19.76
N ARG A 550 -10.29 -2.35 -20.06
CA ARG A 550 -9.98 -1.08 -19.38
C ARG A 550 -9.35 -0.07 -20.37
N PRO A 551 -10.14 0.79 -21.06
CA PRO A 551 -9.60 1.70 -22.07
C PRO A 551 -8.82 2.88 -21.47
N GLY A 552 -7.57 3.05 -21.90
CA GLY A 552 -6.75 4.24 -21.66
C GLY A 552 -6.84 5.28 -22.78
N ALA A 553 -6.11 6.39 -22.64
CA ALA A 553 -6.15 7.51 -23.59
C ALA A 553 -5.72 7.13 -25.02
N GLY A 554 -4.80 6.17 -25.16
CA GLY A 554 -4.42 5.59 -26.46
C GLY A 554 -5.58 4.82 -27.11
N ASP A 555 -6.29 4.00 -26.34
CA ASP A 555 -7.43 3.21 -26.82
C ASP A 555 -8.61 4.11 -27.24
N ILE A 556 -8.85 5.20 -26.52
CA ILE A 556 -9.83 6.23 -26.92
C ILE A 556 -9.42 6.90 -28.23
N SER A 557 -8.13 7.15 -28.44
CA SER A 557 -7.59 7.71 -29.68
C SER A 557 -7.61 6.72 -30.86
N GLU A 558 -7.58 5.42 -30.58
CA GLU A 558 -7.85 4.35 -31.55
C GLU A 558 -9.34 4.27 -31.89
N LEU A 559 -10.22 4.16 -30.89
CA LEU A 559 -11.69 4.15 -31.02
C LEU A 559 -12.18 5.31 -31.91
N ASN A 560 -11.74 6.54 -31.62
CA ASN A 560 -12.10 7.73 -32.39
C ASN A 560 -11.72 7.65 -33.88
N ARG A 561 -10.57 7.03 -34.20
CA ARG A 561 -10.13 6.82 -35.59
C ARG A 561 -10.93 5.70 -36.26
N THR A 562 -11.17 4.58 -35.56
CA THR A 562 -11.94 3.44 -36.07
C THR A 562 -13.39 3.81 -36.35
N VAL A 563 -14.04 4.58 -35.48
CA VAL A 563 -15.39 5.12 -35.71
C VAL A 563 -15.40 6.04 -36.94
N ALA A 564 -14.48 7.00 -37.02
CA ALA A 564 -14.37 7.92 -38.17
C ALA A 564 -14.08 7.20 -39.51
N ALA A 565 -13.49 6.00 -39.47
CA ALA A 565 -13.22 5.16 -40.64
C ALA A 565 -14.39 4.23 -41.03
N MET A 566 -15.41 4.05 -40.19
CA MET A 566 -16.63 3.27 -40.50
C MET A 566 -17.84 4.12 -40.93
N LEU A 567 -17.76 5.44 -40.68
CA LEU A 567 -18.80 6.42 -41.03
C LEU A 567 -18.53 7.11 -42.37
N LYS A 568 -17.26 7.12 -42.81
CA LYS A 568 -16.86 7.29 -44.21
C LYS A 568 -17.22 6.07 -45.06
#